data_AF-A0AAD4QKV2-F1
#
_entry.id   AF-A0AAD4QKV2-F1
#
_cell.length_a   1.000
_cell.length_b   1.000
_cell.length_c   1.000
_cell.angle_alpha   90.00
_cell.angle_beta   90.00
_cell.angle_gamma   90.00
#
_symmetry.space_group_name_H-M   'P 1'
#
loop_
_entity.id
_entity.type
_entity.pdbx_description
1 polymer ?
#
loop_
_entity_poly.entity_id
_entity_poly.type
_entity_poly.pdbx_seq_one_letter_code
_entity_poly.pdbx_strand_id
1 'polypeptide(L)'
;LRRLDEAEASYREALKFHKIANDVLGQANDHRGLGDMSQLEDARSMFEKALAMHKKAHAPVWQGLDQKQLNIVLSKIGKATQE
;
A
#
# COMPACT_ATOMS: atom_id res chain seq x y z
N LEU A 1 -6.16 18.56 2.70
CA LEU A 1 -7.22 17.61 3.12
C LEU A 1 -8.01 17.13 1.90
N ARG A 2 -8.80 17.97 1.21
CA ARG A 2 -9.58 17.55 0.01
C ARG A 2 -8.85 16.69 -1.05
N ARG A 3 -7.61 17.04 -1.44
CA ARG A 3 -6.86 16.29 -2.47
C ARG A 3 -6.39 14.90 -2.01
N LEU A 4 -6.17 14.71 -0.72
CA LEU A 4 -5.81 13.40 -0.17
C LEU A 4 -7.05 12.51 -0.12
N ASP A 5 -8.21 13.10 0.25
CA ASP A 5 -9.48 12.38 0.28
C ASP A 5 -9.89 11.92 -1.14
N GLU A 6 -9.69 12.76 -2.16
CA GLU A 6 -9.96 12.42 -3.58
C GLU A 6 -9.04 11.32 -4.12
N ALA A 7 -7.75 11.38 -3.80
CA ALA A 7 -6.79 10.36 -4.23
C ALA A 7 -7.03 9.01 -3.52
N GLU A 8 -7.38 9.03 -2.23
CA GLU A 8 -7.77 7.81 -1.51
C GLU A 8 -9.03 7.19 -2.13
N ALA A 9 -10.05 8.01 -2.42
CA ALA A 9 -11.28 7.54 -3.08
C ALA A 9 -10.98 6.92 -4.45
N SER A 10 -10.11 7.55 -5.25
CA SER A 10 -9.71 7.06 -6.56
C SER A 10 -8.99 5.70 -6.47
N TYR A 11 -8.05 5.52 -5.54
CA TYR A 11 -7.38 4.23 -5.35
C TYR A 11 -8.34 3.15 -4.85
N ARG A 12 -9.29 3.49 -3.97
CA ARG A 12 -10.32 2.54 -3.51
C ARG A 12 -11.27 2.13 -4.63
N GLU A 13 -11.58 3.03 -5.56
CA GLU A 13 -12.38 2.74 -6.74
C GLU A 13 -11.61 1.87 -7.74
N ALA A 14 -10.37 2.22 -8.06
CA ALA A 14 -9.47 1.42 -8.90
C ALA A 14 -9.33 -0.01 -8.35
N LEU A 15 -9.17 -0.14 -7.02
CA LEU A 15 -9.08 -1.45 -6.35
C LEU A 15 -10.32 -2.31 -6.56
N LYS A 16 -11.52 -1.72 -6.62
CA LYS A 16 -12.75 -2.46 -6.94
C LYS A 16 -12.71 -2.99 -8.37
N PHE A 17 -12.31 -2.17 -9.33
CA PHE A 17 -12.22 -2.58 -10.73
C PHE A 17 -11.13 -3.63 -10.96
N HIS A 18 -9.93 -3.46 -10.40
CA HIS A 18 -8.87 -4.46 -10.52
C HIS A 18 -9.22 -5.79 -9.85
N LYS A 19 -10.04 -5.79 -8.78
CA LYS A 19 -10.60 -7.03 -8.21
C LYS A 19 -11.54 -7.73 -9.18
N ILE A 20 -12.45 -7.00 -9.81
CA ILE A 20 -13.38 -7.55 -10.81
C ILE A 20 -12.60 -8.13 -12.00
N ALA A 21 -11.54 -7.43 -12.43
CA ALA A 21 -10.68 -7.85 -13.52
C ALA A 21 -9.69 -8.97 -13.17
N ASN A 22 -9.60 -9.38 -11.88
CA ASN A 22 -8.55 -10.25 -11.34
C ASN A 22 -7.12 -9.75 -11.66
N ASP A 23 -6.93 -8.45 -11.82
CA ASP A 23 -5.61 -7.84 -12.02
C ASP A 23 -4.88 -7.74 -10.68
N VAL A 24 -4.00 -8.69 -10.42
CA VAL A 24 -3.22 -8.76 -9.18
C VAL A 24 -2.19 -7.62 -9.10
N LEU A 25 -1.63 -7.19 -10.23
CA LEU A 25 -0.65 -6.12 -10.26
C LEU A 25 -1.33 -4.77 -10.03
N GLY A 26 -2.48 -4.54 -10.64
CA GLY A 26 -3.32 -3.36 -10.39
C GLY A 26 -3.72 -3.25 -8.92
N GLN A 27 -4.23 -4.32 -8.32
CA GLN A 27 -4.59 -4.35 -6.90
C GLN A 27 -3.40 -4.03 -5.98
N ALA A 28 -2.21 -4.53 -6.32
CA ALA A 28 -0.99 -4.27 -5.55
C ALA A 28 -0.59 -2.79 -5.59
N ASN A 29 -0.67 -2.16 -6.76
CA ASN A 29 -0.40 -0.73 -6.94
C ASN A 29 -1.40 0.13 -6.17
N ASP A 30 -2.69 -0.22 -6.16
CA ASP A 30 -3.70 0.52 -5.41
C ASP A 30 -3.44 0.44 -3.91
N HIS A 31 -3.09 -0.75 -3.40
CA HIS A 31 -2.72 -0.91 -2.00
C HIS A 31 -1.47 -0.11 -1.63
N ARG A 32 -0.47 -0.06 -2.50
CA ARG A 32 0.73 0.75 -2.29
C ARG A 32 0.40 2.24 -2.21
N GLY A 33 -0.42 2.74 -3.14
CA GLY A 33 -0.88 4.14 -3.14
C GLY A 33 -1.68 4.51 -1.89
N LEU A 34 -2.57 3.61 -1.43
CA LEU A 34 -3.29 3.79 -0.17
C LEU A 34 -2.34 3.81 1.03
N GLY A 35 -1.30 2.97 1.02
CA GLY A 35 -0.28 2.93 2.08
C GLY A 35 0.52 4.23 2.19
N ASP A 36 0.90 4.83 1.06
CA ASP A 36 1.64 6.10 1.01
C ASP A 36 0.85 7.27 1.63
N MET A 37 -0.48 7.15 1.71
CA MET A 37 -1.40 8.21 2.17
C MET A 37 -2.01 7.95 3.56
N SER A 38 -1.83 6.75 4.11
CA SER A 38 -2.46 6.31 5.35
C SER A 38 -1.66 6.69 6.61
N GLN A 39 -2.31 6.67 7.77
CA GLN A 39 -1.63 6.71 9.07
C GLN A 39 -0.77 5.45 9.26
N LEU A 40 0.21 5.49 10.16
CA LEU A 40 1.27 4.47 10.21
C LEU A 40 0.76 3.02 10.31
N GLU A 41 -0.21 2.75 11.18
CA GLU A 41 -0.78 1.41 11.38
C GLU A 41 -1.53 0.92 10.15
N ASP A 42 -2.32 1.79 9.52
CA ASP A 42 -3.05 1.49 8.29
C ASP A 42 -2.09 1.33 7.10
N ALA A 43 -1.08 2.21 7.00
CA ALA A 43 -0.04 2.17 5.99
C ALA A 43 0.73 0.84 6.03
N ARG A 44 1.06 0.36 7.23
CA ARG A 44 1.68 -0.96 7.43
C ARG A 44 0.83 -2.06 6.79
N SER A 45 -0.48 -2.12 7.11
CA SER A 45 -1.38 -3.15 6.56
C SER A 45 -1.46 -3.07 5.03
N MET A 46 -1.46 -1.85 4.48
CA MET A 46 -1.54 -1.63 3.04
C MET A 46 -0.25 -2.06 2.32
N PHE A 47 0.94 -1.73 2.85
CA PHE A 47 2.20 -2.19 2.27
C PHE A 47 2.40 -3.71 2.40
N GLU A 48 1.95 -4.33 3.50
CA GLU A 48 1.97 -5.80 3.64
C GLU A 48 1.12 -6.49 2.55
N LYS A 49 -0.07 -5.93 2.25
CA LYS A 49 -0.93 -6.44 1.17
C LYS A 49 -0.31 -6.23 -0.21
N ALA A 50 0.22 -5.03 -0.48
CA ALA A 50 0.90 -4.72 -1.74
C ALA A 50 2.08 -5.69 -1.98
N LEU A 51 2.91 -5.92 -0.97
CA LEU A 51 4.05 -6.83 -1.05
C LEU A 51 3.60 -8.27 -1.35
N ALA A 52 2.56 -8.76 -0.68
CA ALA A 52 2.03 -10.10 -0.91
C ALA A 52 1.51 -10.27 -2.35
N MET A 53 0.88 -9.24 -2.91
CA MET A 53 0.36 -9.24 -4.27
C MET A 53 1.47 -9.09 -5.32
N HIS A 54 2.44 -8.20 -5.13
CA HIS A 54 3.61 -8.08 -6.01
C HIS A 54 4.50 -9.34 -6.02
N LYS A 55 4.49 -10.12 -4.93
CA LYS A 55 5.07 -11.48 -4.93
C LYS A 55 4.31 -12.43 -5.85
N LYS A 56 2.97 -12.45 -5.75
CA LYS A 56 2.12 -13.27 -6.63
C LYS A 56 2.22 -12.87 -8.10
N ALA A 57 2.37 -11.59 -8.38
CA ALA A 57 2.53 -11.05 -9.73
C ALA A 57 3.97 -11.16 -10.27
N HIS A 58 4.90 -11.82 -9.57
CA HIS A 58 6.30 -11.96 -9.95
C HIS A 58 6.99 -10.62 -10.29
N ALA A 59 6.71 -9.58 -9.51
CA ALA A 59 7.18 -8.21 -9.73
C ALA A 59 8.30 -7.81 -8.74
N PRO A 60 9.58 -8.17 -8.98
CA PRO A 60 10.65 -8.02 -8.00
C PRO A 60 11.01 -6.56 -7.69
N VAL A 61 10.90 -5.66 -8.67
CA VAL A 61 11.15 -4.22 -8.47
C VAL A 61 10.15 -3.66 -7.46
N TRP A 62 8.87 -3.98 -7.65
CA TRP A 62 7.81 -3.51 -6.77
C TRP A 62 7.89 -4.11 -5.36
N GLN A 63 8.26 -5.39 -5.24
CA GLN A 63 8.52 -6.02 -3.95
C GLN A 63 9.61 -5.29 -3.14
N GLY A 64 10.70 -4.88 -3.80
CA GLY A 64 11.77 -4.12 -3.15
C GLY A 64 11.30 -2.74 -2.66
N LEU A 65 10.45 -2.08 -3.45
CA LEU A 65 9.87 -0.79 -3.07
C LEU A 65 8.89 -0.90 -1.90
N ASP A 66 8.02 -1.90 -1.90
CA ASP A 66 7.09 -2.15 -0.80
C ASP A 66 7.83 -2.51 0.48
N GLN A 67 8.86 -3.36 0.39
CA GLN A 67 9.67 -3.72 1.55
C GLN A 67 10.38 -2.52 2.15
N LYS A 68 10.91 -1.62 1.30
CA LYS A 68 11.52 -0.38 1.75
C LYS A 68 10.52 0.51 2.50
N GLN A 69 9.32 0.69 1.96
CA GLN A 69 8.30 1.52 2.61
C GLN A 69 7.79 0.88 3.91
N LEU A 70 7.57 -0.43 3.93
CA LEU A 70 7.19 -1.16 5.13
C LEU A 70 8.23 -0.98 6.25
N ASN A 71 9.51 -1.07 5.94
CA ASN A 71 10.59 -0.84 6.92
C ASN A 71 10.57 0.59 7.48
N ILE A 72 10.30 1.59 6.63
CA ILE A 72 10.18 3.00 7.06
C ILE A 72 9.00 3.15 8.03
N VAL A 73 7.84 2.59 7.69
CA VAL A 73 6.63 2.64 8.53
C VAL A 73 6.88 1.95 9.87
N LEU A 74 7.45 0.74 9.87
CA LEU A 74 7.76 -0.01 11.10
C LEU A 74 8.74 0.75 12.01
N SER A 75 9.76 1.40 11.43
CA SER A 75 10.69 2.23 12.19
C SER A 75 10.00 3.43 12.85
N LYS A 76 9.05 4.06 12.16
CA LYS A 76 8.27 5.18 12.70
C LYS A 76 7.33 4.73 13.81
N ILE A 77 6.61 3.61 13.64
CA ILE A 77 5.75 3.03 14.68
C ILE A 77 6.57 2.73 15.94
N GLY A 78 7.71 2.06 15.79
CA GLY A 78 8.57 1.71 16.93
C GLY A 78 9.04 2.93 17.73
N LYS A 79 9.33 4.06 17.06
CA LYS A 79 9.66 5.33 17.73
C LYS A 79 8.46 5.94 18.44
N ALA A 80 7.30 5.97 17.79
CA ALA A 80 6.07 6.52 18.37
C ALA A 80 5.58 5.74 19.60
N THR A 81 5.90 4.45 19.71
CA THR A 81 5.57 3.63 20.88
C THR A 81 6.55 3.76 22.06
N GLN A 82 7.66 4.49 21.89
CA GLN A 82 8.70 4.68 22.91
C GLN A 82 8.63 6.06 23.60
N GLU A 83 7.68 6.92 23.19
CA GLU A 83 7.36 8.21 23.83
C GLU A 83 6.09 8.09 24.68
#